data_AF-A0A813H0C7-F1
#
_entry.id   AF-A0A813H0C7-F1
#
_cell.length_a   1.000
_cell.length_b   1.000
_cell.length_c   1.000
_cell.angle_alpha   90.00
_cell.angle_beta   90.00
_cell.angle_gamma   90.00
#
_symmetry.space_group_name_H-M   'P 1'
#
loop_
_entity.id
_entity.type
_entity.pdbx_description
1 polymer ?
#
loop_
_entity_poly.entity_id
_entity_poly.type
_entity_poly.pdbx_seq_one_letter_code
_entity_poly.pdbx_strand_id
1 'polypeptide(L)'
;MCAVMYLMGFLYCTRMGIELLDIVDHYCITYYLLLEVTLEAFMFAEDFGWRHLVVHVKLATLGNLRTPLGQKVVPSFFWRLAIHFTMPSWYLFLFFYIFSTDVAEPYGGYPGWLQGIGWFCLAALLAVTPLGFARSLKLGTGSTLPALEQDEAASPQPWESRAPCHRWGKTRRAPYDCLDGGNHMNSDRSPLAGRNTKSVQQQQAIKC
;
A
#
# COMPACT_ATOMS: atom_id res chain seq x y z
N MET A 1 -21.18 12.69 11.71
CA MET A 1 -20.79 11.26 11.79
C MET A 1 -21.47 10.56 12.96
N CYS A 2 -21.28 10.98 14.22
CA CYS A 2 -21.86 10.29 15.38
C CYS A 2 -23.40 10.12 15.34
N ALA A 3 -24.15 11.16 15.01
CA ALA A 3 -25.61 11.07 14.91
C ALA A 3 -26.08 10.13 13.79
N VAL A 4 -25.36 10.09 12.66
CA VAL A 4 -25.68 9.20 11.53
C VAL A 4 -25.39 7.75 11.87
N MET A 5 -24.23 7.47 12.48
CA MET A 5 -23.89 6.12 12.96
C MET A 5 -24.86 5.64 14.05
N TYR A 6 -25.29 6.54 14.94
CA TYR A 6 -26.30 6.22 15.96
C TYR A 6 -27.66 5.88 15.33
N LEU A 7 -28.14 6.68 14.38
CA LEU A 7 -29.40 6.41 13.67
C LEU A 7 -29.34 5.10 12.86
N MET A 8 -28.21 4.81 12.21
CA MET A 8 -27.99 3.54 11.51
C MET A 8 -27.91 2.36 12.47
N GLY A 9 -27.24 2.53 13.62
CA GLY A 9 -27.17 1.53 14.68
C GLY A 9 -28.54 1.17 15.25
N PHE A 10 -29.45 2.15 15.36
CA PHE A 10 -30.80 1.94 15.89
C PHE A 10 -31.63 0.95 15.03
N LEU A 11 -31.40 0.89 13.72
CA LEU A 11 -32.03 -0.08 12.82
C LEU A 11 -31.74 -1.54 13.26
N TYR A 12 -30.49 -1.80 13.71
CA TYR A 12 -30.03 -3.12 14.15
C TYR A 12 -30.50 -3.50 15.56
N CYS A 13 -30.98 -2.55 16.37
CA CYS A 13 -31.51 -2.83 17.71
C CYS A 13 -32.97 -3.33 17.70
N THR A 14 -33.61 -3.42 16.54
CA THR A 14 -35.00 -3.91 16.43
C THR A 14 -35.07 -5.43 16.60
N ARG A 15 -36.28 -5.97 16.84
CA ARG A 15 -36.48 -7.43 16.98
C ARG A 15 -35.99 -8.23 15.76
N MET A 16 -36.01 -7.63 14.59
CA MET A 16 -35.54 -8.20 13.32
C MET A 16 -34.09 -7.82 12.99
N GLY A 17 -33.45 -6.97 13.81
CA GLY A 17 -32.16 -6.38 13.52
C GLY A 17 -31.03 -7.39 13.43
N ILE A 18 -31.11 -8.52 14.16
CA ILE A 18 -30.08 -9.57 14.10
C ILE A 18 -30.06 -10.31 12.76
N GLU A 19 -31.23 -10.61 12.19
CA GLU A 19 -31.35 -11.26 10.88
C GLU A 19 -30.88 -10.33 9.77
N LEU A 20 -31.23 -9.04 9.85
CA LEU A 20 -30.76 -8.04 8.91
C LEU A 20 -29.24 -7.85 9.00
N LEU A 21 -28.69 -7.81 10.22
CA LEU A 21 -27.25 -7.67 10.45
C LEU A 21 -26.49 -8.84 9.80
N ASP A 22 -26.94 -10.08 10.03
CA ASP A 22 -26.30 -11.28 9.48
C ASP A 22 -26.29 -11.27 7.94
N ILE A 23 -27.41 -10.90 7.31
CA ILE A 23 -27.49 -10.78 5.85
C ILE A 23 -26.61 -9.66 5.32
N VAL A 24 -26.66 -8.47 5.94
CA VAL A 24 -25.82 -7.34 5.49
C VAL A 24 -24.35 -7.67 5.69
N ASP A 25 -23.96 -8.34 6.78
CA ASP A 25 -22.57 -8.76 7.03
C ASP A 25 -22.10 -9.76 5.96
N HIS A 26 -22.90 -10.79 5.69
CA HIS A 26 -22.57 -11.80 4.67
C HIS A 26 -22.46 -11.19 3.26
N TYR A 27 -23.44 -10.39 2.84
CA TYR A 27 -23.42 -9.79 1.50
C TYR A 27 -22.43 -8.64 1.37
N CYS A 28 -22.40 -7.70 2.32
CA CYS A 28 -21.61 -6.48 2.20
C CYS A 28 -20.19 -6.61 2.72
N ILE A 29 -19.89 -7.51 3.64
CA ILE A 29 -18.52 -7.69 4.13
C ILE A 29 -17.86 -8.82 3.36
N THR A 30 -18.45 -10.02 3.34
CA THR A 30 -17.82 -11.16 2.68
C THR A 30 -17.67 -10.94 1.18
N TYR A 31 -18.75 -10.74 0.42
CA TYR A 31 -18.62 -10.62 -1.04
C TYR A 31 -17.87 -9.37 -1.50
N TYR A 32 -18.17 -8.21 -0.90
CA TYR A 32 -17.52 -6.97 -1.28
C TYR A 32 -16.03 -6.98 -0.96
N LEU A 33 -15.59 -7.41 0.24
CA LEU A 33 -14.17 -7.47 0.56
C LEU A 33 -13.43 -8.48 -0.32
N LEU A 34 -14.02 -9.63 -0.62
CA LEU A 34 -13.39 -10.61 -1.51
C LEU A 34 -13.20 -10.03 -2.93
N LEU A 35 -14.21 -9.32 -3.46
CA LEU A 35 -14.09 -8.65 -4.76
C LEU A 35 -13.11 -7.49 -4.73
N GLU A 36 -13.16 -6.65 -3.71
CA GLU A 36 -12.28 -5.48 -3.56
C GLU A 36 -10.82 -5.90 -3.43
N VAL A 37 -10.51 -6.88 -2.59
CA VAL A 37 -9.15 -7.43 -2.44
C VAL A 37 -8.68 -8.07 -3.75
N THR A 38 -9.57 -8.73 -4.49
CA THR A 38 -9.21 -9.30 -5.82
C THR A 38 -8.90 -8.20 -6.82
N LEU A 39 -9.70 -7.13 -6.87
CA LEU A 39 -9.47 -5.97 -7.73
C LEU A 39 -8.20 -5.20 -7.34
N GLU A 40 -7.95 -5.02 -6.05
CA GLU A 40 -6.74 -4.38 -5.54
C GLU A 40 -5.50 -5.22 -5.87
N ALA A 41 -5.57 -6.55 -5.69
CA ALA A 41 -4.48 -7.44 -6.08
C ALA A 41 -4.20 -7.39 -7.59
N PHE A 42 -5.25 -7.29 -8.42
CA PHE A 42 -5.11 -7.14 -9.87
C PHE A 42 -4.50 -5.79 -10.26
N MET A 43 -4.98 -4.70 -9.67
CA MET A 43 -4.43 -3.36 -9.87
C MET A 43 -2.97 -3.30 -9.44
N PHE A 44 -2.63 -3.89 -8.29
CA PHE A 44 -1.26 -3.98 -7.79
C PHE A 44 -0.37 -4.83 -8.70
N ALA A 45 -0.92 -5.89 -9.29
CA ALA A 45 -0.18 -6.74 -10.20
C ALA A 45 0.20 -6.03 -11.51
N GLU A 46 -0.73 -5.28 -12.09
CA GLU A 46 -0.55 -4.62 -13.40
C GLU A 46 0.05 -3.21 -13.30
N ASP A 47 -0.46 -2.36 -12.40
CA ASP A 47 -0.11 -0.92 -12.37
C ASP A 47 1.21 -0.66 -11.63
N PHE A 48 1.40 -1.28 -10.47
CA PHE A 48 2.60 -1.03 -9.65
C PHE A 48 3.83 -1.79 -10.17
N GLY A 49 3.63 -3.03 -10.61
CA GLY A 49 4.71 -3.87 -11.11
C GLY A 49 5.72 -4.32 -10.04
N TRP A 50 6.34 -5.49 -10.27
CA TRP A 50 7.29 -6.09 -9.33
C TRP A 50 8.52 -5.21 -9.04
N ARG A 51 8.97 -4.41 -10.02
CA ARG A 51 10.17 -3.58 -9.88
C ARG A 51 10.01 -2.47 -8.85
N HIS A 52 8.89 -1.75 -8.87
CA HIS A 52 8.60 -0.71 -7.87
C HIS A 52 8.60 -1.29 -6.46
N LEU A 53 7.94 -2.43 -6.27
CA LEU A 53 7.89 -3.12 -4.97
C LEU A 53 9.30 -3.38 -4.43
N VAL A 54 10.19 -3.94 -5.25
CA VAL A 54 11.57 -4.22 -4.84
C VAL A 54 12.31 -2.94 -4.45
N VAL A 55 12.13 -1.86 -5.21
CA VAL A 55 12.76 -0.56 -4.92
C VAL A 55 12.23 0.02 -3.61
N HIS A 56 10.92 0.07 -3.41
CA HIS A 56 10.33 0.61 -2.18
C HIS A 56 10.67 -0.22 -0.94
N VAL A 57 10.70 -1.55 -1.05
CA VAL A 57 11.15 -2.42 0.06
C VAL A 57 12.63 -2.18 0.40
N LYS A 58 13.47 -1.99 -0.62
CA LYS A 58 14.88 -1.65 -0.42
C LYS A 58 15.01 -0.28 0.27
N LEU A 59 14.27 0.73 -0.19
CA LEU A 59 14.26 2.07 0.39
C LEU A 59 13.78 2.06 1.85
N ALA A 60 12.71 1.32 2.17
CA ALA A 60 12.18 1.20 3.52
C ALA A 60 13.13 0.49 4.51
N THR A 61 14.11 -0.26 4.00
CA THR A 61 15.08 -1.00 4.82
C THR A 61 16.48 -0.38 4.83
N LEU A 62 16.66 0.80 4.21
CA LEU A 62 17.90 1.56 4.29
C LEU A 62 18.13 2.05 5.72
N GLY A 63 19.39 2.01 6.17
CA GLY A 63 19.79 2.51 7.49
C GLY A 63 19.70 1.48 8.63
N ASN A 64 19.25 0.24 8.36
CA ASN A 64 19.33 -0.83 9.35
C ASN A 64 20.78 -1.29 9.53
N LEU A 65 21.23 -1.44 10.79
CA LEU A 65 22.58 -1.91 11.15
C LEU A 65 22.95 -3.24 10.48
N ARG A 66 21.98 -4.13 10.27
CA ARG A 66 22.19 -5.44 9.62
C ARG A 66 22.24 -5.38 8.09
N THR A 67 21.61 -4.39 7.48
CA THR A 67 21.49 -4.27 6.01
C THR A 67 21.65 -2.81 5.58
N PRO A 68 22.87 -2.25 5.67
CA PRO A 68 23.11 -0.83 5.40
C PRO A 68 22.76 -0.41 3.96
N LEU A 69 22.76 -1.36 3.02
CA LEU A 69 22.43 -1.16 1.60
C LEU A 69 20.98 -1.51 1.23
N GLY A 70 20.14 -1.79 2.24
CA GLY A 70 18.76 -2.27 2.06
C GLY A 70 18.68 -3.78 1.88
N GLN A 71 17.54 -4.35 2.27
CA GLN A 71 17.29 -5.79 2.21
C GLN A 71 16.81 -6.20 0.81
N LYS A 72 17.40 -7.26 0.26
CA LYS A 72 16.90 -7.89 -0.97
C LYS A 72 15.79 -8.88 -0.61
N VAL A 73 14.68 -8.83 -1.34
CA VAL A 73 13.62 -9.85 -1.25
C VAL A 73 14.08 -11.14 -1.93
N VAL A 74 14.52 -12.10 -1.13
CA VAL A 74 14.95 -13.44 -1.57
C VAL A 74 14.06 -14.47 -0.88
N PRO A 75 13.49 -15.47 -1.59
CA PRO A 75 13.57 -15.71 -3.04
C PRO A 75 12.55 -14.88 -3.84
N SER A 76 13.02 -14.07 -4.80
CA SER A 76 12.19 -13.13 -5.58
C SER A 76 11.11 -13.81 -6.43
N PHE A 77 11.41 -15.00 -6.96
CA PHE A 77 10.45 -15.79 -7.75
C PHE A 77 9.22 -16.19 -6.94
N PHE A 78 9.42 -16.66 -5.71
CA PHE A 78 8.35 -17.06 -4.81
C PHE A 78 7.41 -15.88 -4.51
N TRP A 79 7.98 -14.73 -4.15
CA TRP A 79 7.19 -13.54 -3.84
C TRP A 79 6.43 -13.00 -5.06
N ARG A 80 7.03 -13.05 -6.24
CA ARG A 80 6.36 -12.66 -7.49
C ARG A 80 5.17 -13.58 -7.79
N LEU A 81 5.33 -14.89 -7.63
CA LEU A 81 4.26 -15.86 -7.82
C LEU A 81 3.17 -15.71 -6.74
N ALA A 82 3.56 -15.50 -5.50
CA ALA A 82 2.64 -15.32 -4.39
C ALA A 82 1.72 -14.11 -4.61
N ILE A 83 2.30 -12.96 -4.99
CA ILE A 83 1.55 -11.71 -5.13
C ILE A 83 0.74 -11.68 -6.43
N HIS A 84 1.34 -12.03 -7.58
CA HIS A 84 0.63 -11.91 -8.86
C HIS A 84 -0.37 -13.05 -9.12
N PHE A 85 -0.09 -14.25 -8.61
CA PHE A 85 -0.91 -15.41 -8.94
C PHE A 85 -1.70 -15.91 -7.74
N THR A 86 -1.02 -16.14 -6.61
CA THR A 86 -1.66 -16.82 -5.48
C THR A 86 -2.72 -15.95 -4.82
N MET A 87 -2.43 -14.66 -4.58
CA MET A 87 -3.39 -13.73 -3.99
C MET A 87 -4.68 -13.61 -4.81
N PRO A 88 -4.68 -13.12 -6.06
CA PRO A 88 -5.93 -12.95 -6.80
C PRO A 88 -6.63 -14.28 -7.06
N SER A 89 -5.88 -15.36 -7.33
CA SER A 89 -6.49 -16.67 -7.60
C SER A 89 -7.23 -17.23 -6.39
N TRP A 90 -6.68 -17.09 -5.18
CA TRP A 90 -7.30 -17.66 -3.98
C TRP A 90 -8.55 -16.91 -3.56
N TYR A 91 -8.52 -15.57 -3.59
CA TYR A 91 -9.70 -14.76 -3.28
C TYR A 91 -10.81 -14.91 -4.33
N LEU A 92 -10.43 -14.98 -5.61
CA LEU A 92 -11.39 -15.24 -6.69
C LEU A 92 -12.03 -16.63 -6.56
N PHE A 93 -11.24 -17.66 -6.22
CA PHE A 93 -11.76 -19.00 -5.96
C PHE A 93 -12.73 -19.01 -4.77
N LEU A 94 -12.36 -18.37 -3.66
CA LEU A 94 -13.22 -18.27 -2.48
C LEU A 94 -14.52 -17.51 -2.78
N PHE A 95 -14.45 -16.46 -3.60
CA PHE A 95 -15.63 -15.72 -4.05
C PHE A 95 -16.57 -16.62 -4.85
N PHE A 96 -16.06 -17.36 -5.85
CA PHE A 96 -16.89 -18.26 -6.65
C PHE A 96 -17.45 -19.41 -5.82
N TYR A 97 -16.69 -19.91 -4.85
CA TYR A 97 -17.16 -20.94 -3.93
C TYR A 97 -18.37 -20.45 -3.14
N ILE A 98 -18.26 -19.31 -2.45
CA ILE A 98 -19.35 -18.74 -1.64
C ILE A 98 -20.54 -18.34 -2.54
N PHE A 99 -20.26 -17.77 -3.71
CA PHE A 99 -21.30 -17.45 -4.70
C PHE A 99 -22.08 -18.70 -5.14
N SER A 100 -21.38 -19.80 -5.42
CA SER A 100 -22.02 -21.04 -5.84
C SER A 100 -22.87 -21.67 -4.72
N THR A 101 -22.43 -21.55 -3.46
CA THR A 101 -23.21 -22.05 -2.32
C THR A 101 -24.48 -21.25 -2.12
N ASP A 102 -24.44 -19.92 -2.27
CA ASP A 102 -25.62 -19.07 -2.06
C ASP A 102 -26.63 -19.15 -3.22
N VAL A 103 -26.16 -19.46 -4.43
CA VAL A 103 -27.05 -19.74 -5.57
C VAL A 103 -27.76 -21.08 -5.40
N ALA A 104 -27.07 -22.08 -4.84
CA ALA A 104 -27.64 -23.41 -4.61
C ALA A 104 -28.61 -23.43 -3.43
N GLU A 105 -28.24 -22.78 -2.32
CA GLU A 105 -29.04 -22.71 -1.11
C GLU A 105 -29.11 -21.27 -0.60
N PRO A 106 -30.33 -20.70 -0.49
CA PRO A 106 -30.49 -19.35 0.04
C PRO A 106 -29.89 -19.22 1.45
N TYR A 107 -28.99 -18.26 1.63
CA TYR A 107 -28.31 -18.02 2.91
C TYR A 107 -29.32 -17.99 4.08
N GLY A 108 -29.04 -18.80 5.10
CA GLY A 108 -29.80 -18.88 6.35
C GLY A 108 -31.28 -19.27 6.23
N GLY A 109 -31.75 -19.69 5.04
CA GLY A 109 -33.18 -19.93 4.80
C GLY A 109 -34.05 -18.68 4.95
N TYR A 110 -33.45 -17.49 4.86
CA TYR A 110 -34.15 -16.21 5.03
C TYR A 110 -35.17 -15.96 3.91
N PRO A 111 -36.25 -15.19 4.17
CA PRO A 111 -37.22 -14.86 3.15
C PRO A 111 -36.57 -14.04 2.02
N GLY A 112 -36.96 -14.27 0.77
CA GLY A 112 -36.30 -13.69 -0.40
C GLY A 112 -36.26 -12.15 -0.44
N TRP A 113 -37.17 -11.46 0.24
CA TRP A 113 -37.13 -9.99 0.33
C TRP A 113 -35.94 -9.48 1.14
N LEU A 114 -35.55 -10.21 2.20
CA LEU A 114 -34.37 -9.88 3.00
C LEU A 114 -33.09 -10.08 2.17
N GLN A 115 -33.04 -11.15 1.38
CA GLN A 115 -31.94 -11.40 0.46
C GLN A 115 -31.85 -10.31 -0.61
N GLY A 116 -32.99 -9.83 -1.12
CA GLY A 116 -33.05 -8.70 -2.03
C GLY A 116 -32.39 -7.44 -1.46
N ILE A 117 -32.53 -7.19 -0.14
CA ILE A 117 -31.84 -6.09 0.54
C ILE A 117 -30.32 -6.31 0.54
N GLY A 118 -29.86 -7.52 0.84
CA GLY A 118 -28.44 -7.88 0.79
C GLY A 118 -27.82 -7.63 -0.59
N TRP A 119 -28.47 -8.11 -1.65
CA TRP A 119 -28.04 -7.87 -3.04
C TRP A 119 -28.05 -6.39 -3.41
N PHE A 120 -29.06 -5.63 -2.97
CA PHE A 120 -29.12 -4.19 -3.22
C PHE A 120 -27.96 -3.45 -2.54
N CYS A 121 -27.65 -3.77 -1.27
CA CYS A 121 -26.54 -3.17 -0.56
C CYS A 121 -25.18 -3.52 -1.19
N LEU A 122 -24.99 -4.78 -1.59
CA LEU A 122 -23.79 -5.21 -2.33
C LEU A 122 -23.66 -4.45 -3.66
N ALA A 123 -24.73 -4.34 -4.45
CA ALA A 123 -24.73 -3.60 -5.71
C ALA A 123 -24.44 -2.10 -5.51
N ALA A 124 -24.97 -1.51 -4.44
CA ALA A 124 -24.71 -0.11 -4.09
C ALA A 124 -23.23 0.11 -3.74
N LEU A 125 -22.62 -0.77 -2.94
CA LEU A 125 -21.19 -0.71 -2.61
C LEU A 125 -20.32 -0.92 -3.85
N LEU A 126 -20.64 -1.95 -4.67
CA LEU A 126 -19.90 -2.25 -5.89
C LEU A 126 -19.98 -1.11 -6.91
N ALA A 127 -21.07 -0.33 -6.93
CA ALA A 127 -21.20 0.83 -7.80
C ALA A 127 -20.28 2.01 -7.38
N VAL A 128 -19.88 2.10 -6.11
CA VAL A 128 -18.98 3.17 -5.63
C VAL A 128 -17.61 3.08 -6.29
N THR A 129 -17.06 1.88 -6.48
CA THR A 129 -15.73 1.65 -7.07
C THR A 129 -15.59 2.21 -8.49
N PRO A 130 -16.42 1.83 -9.49
CA PRO A 130 -16.34 2.39 -10.84
C PRO A 130 -16.74 3.87 -10.88
N LEU A 131 -17.63 4.33 -9.99
CA LEU A 131 -17.96 5.76 -9.89
C LEU A 131 -16.75 6.58 -9.41
N GLY A 132 -15.99 6.06 -8.44
CA GLY A 132 -14.73 6.65 -7.98
C GLY A 132 -13.71 6.72 -9.11
N PHE A 133 -13.52 5.61 -9.83
CA PHE A 133 -12.63 5.55 -10.99
C PHE A 133 -13.05 6.53 -12.10
N ALA A 134 -14.33 6.55 -12.49
CA ALA A 134 -14.84 7.45 -13.51
C ALA A 134 -14.70 8.94 -13.11
N ARG A 135 -14.85 9.26 -11.83
CA ARG A 135 -14.60 10.62 -11.32
C ARG A 135 -13.12 10.98 -11.35
N SER A 136 -12.24 10.05 -10.99
CA SER A 136 -10.79 10.24 -11.09
C SER A 136 -10.36 10.53 -12.53
N LEU A 137 -10.88 9.77 -13.50
CA LEU A 137 -10.63 10.02 -14.92
C LEU A 137 -11.11 11.40 -15.38
N LYS A 138 -12.31 11.82 -14.96
CA LYS A 138 -12.86 13.15 -15.33
C LYS A 138 -12.09 14.32 -14.74
N LEU A 139 -11.53 14.15 -13.55
CA LEU A 139 -10.76 15.20 -12.87
C LEU A 139 -9.32 15.31 -13.42
N GLY A 140 -8.93 14.47 -14.39
CA GLY A 140 -7.63 14.58 -15.06
C GLY A 140 -6.45 14.42 -14.10
N THR A 141 -6.67 13.80 -12.94
CA THR A 141 -5.60 13.48 -12.01
C THR A 141 -4.85 12.29 -12.61
N GLY A 142 -3.91 12.58 -13.51
CA GLY A 142 -3.03 11.57 -14.08
C GLY A 142 -2.30 10.80 -12.98
N SER A 143 -1.81 9.60 -13.31
CA SER A 143 -1.07 8.75 -12.36
C SER A 143 0.08 9.55 -11.73
N THR A 144 -0.05 9.87 -10.45
CA THR A 144 0.86 10.73 -9.68
C THR A 144 2.13 9.99 -9.26
N LEU A 145 2.38 8.80 -9.81
CA LEU A 145 3.59 8.06 -9.47
C LEU A 145 4.79 8.73 -10.13
N PRO A 146 5.80 9.18 -9.37
CA PRO A 146 7.03 9.68 -9.95
C PRO A 146 7.66 8.59 -10.82
N ALA A 147 8.33 9.00 -11.89
CA ALA A 147 9.01 8.04 -12.76
C ALA A 147 10.01 7.22 -11.93
N LEU A 148 10.06 5.90 -12.15
CA LEU A 148 11.00 4.97 -11.49
C LEU A 148 12.43 5.50 -11.41
N GLU A 149 12.85 6.20 -12.46
CA GLU A 149 14.18 6.79 -12.59
C GLU A 149 14.48 7.80 -11.47
N GLN A 150 13.47 8.54 -10.99
CA GLN A 150 13.62 9.49 -9.89
C GLN A 150 13.82 8.77 -8.55
N ASP A 151 13.05 7.71 -8.30
CA ASP A 151 13.17 6.92 -7.06
C ASP A 151 14.49 6.13 -7.03
N GLU A 152 14.92 5.61 -8.18
CA GLU A 152 16.21 4.94 -8.31
C GLU A 152 17.38 5.92 -8.17
N ALA A 153 17.26 7.14 -8.71
CA ALA A 153 18.24 8.20 -8.54
C ALA A 153 18.29 8.74 -7.10
N ALA A 154 17.16 8.76 -6.38
CA ALA A 154 17.11 9.14 -4.97
C ALA A 154 17.72 8.07 -4.04
N SER A 155 17.85 6.82 -4.51
CA SER A 155 18.46 5.77 -3.72
C SER A 155 19.98 6.03 -3.53
N PRO A 156 20.52 5.92 -2.30
CA PRO A 156 21.94 6.16 -2.04
C PRO A 156 22.79 5.23 -2.90
N GLN A 157 23.68 5.80 -3.71
CA GLN A 157 24.53 5.00 -4.56
C GLN A 157 25.52 4.20 -3.71
N PRO A 158 25.80 2.92 -4.03
CA PRO A 158 26.69 2.07 -3.23
C PRO A 158 28.10 2.64 -3.02
N TRP A 159 28.54 3.55 -3.88
CA TRP A 159 29.83 4.23 -3.77
C TRP A 159 29.80 5.38 -2.76
N GLU A 160 28.64 6.00 -2.52
CA GLU A 160 28.46 7.13 -1.61
C GLU A 160 28.35 6.64 -0.15
N SER A 161 27.87 5.41 0.07
CA SER A 161 27.96 4.71 1.37
C SER A 161 29.39 4.31 1.78
N ARG A 162 30.38 4.48 0.89
CA ARG A 162 31.81 4.37 1.21
C ARG A 162 32.44 5.72 1.54
N ALA A 163 31.66 6.81 1.63
CA ALA A 163 32.17 8.02 2.23
C ALA A 163 32.69 7.65 3.63
N PRO A 164 33.99 7.88 3.92
CA PRO A 164 34.54 7.60 5.24
C PRO A 164 33.63 8.29 6.25
N CYS A 165 33.36 7.63 7.38
CA CYS A 165 32.69 8.23 8.54
C CYS A 165 33.40 9.54 8.87
N HIS A 166 33.00 10.63 8.21
CA HIS A 166 33.43 11.97 8.54
C HIS A 166 32.68 12.28 9.80
N ARG A 167 33.29 11.84 10.90
CA ARG A 167 33.27 12.40 12.24
C ARG A 167 32.12 13.39 12.38
N TRP A 168 30.92 12.84 12.60
CA TRP A 168 29.73 13.63 12.87
C TRP A 168 30.08 14.60 13.98
N GLY A 169 30.09 15.88 13.61
CA GLY A 169 30.42 16.98 14.50
C GLY A 169 29.55 16.89 15.76
N LYS A 170 30.22 16.92 16.91
CA LYS A 170 29.65 16.98 18.26
C LYS A 170 28.54 18.04 18.34
N THR A 171 27.29 17.66 18.14
CA THR A 171 26.16 18.38 18.74
C THR A 171 24.96 17.47 18.98
N ARG A 172 25.07 16.79 20.13
CA ARG A 172 24.04 16.41 21.12
C ARG A 172 22.95 15.35 20.78
N ARG A 173 23.28 14.15 21.25
CA ARG A 173 22.48 13.23 22.11
C ARG A 173 21.29 12.48 21.48
N ALA A 174 21.54 11.22 21.11
CA ALA A 174 20.80 10.06 21.63
C ALA A 174 21.69 8.80 21.57
N PRO A 175 21.49 7.81 22.46
CA PRO A 175 22.51 6.88 22.91
C PRO A 175 22.28 5.49 22.33
N TYR A 176 23.15 5.05 21.43
CA TYR A 176 23.47 3.62 21.34
C TYR A 176 24.97 3.53 21.19
N ASP A 177 25.59 3.05 22.26
CA ASP A 177 27.01 2.80 22.40
C ASP A 177 27.50 1.92 21.26
N CYS A 178 28.12 2.55 20.26
CA CYS A 178 29.17 1.89 19.51
C CYS A 178 30.30 1.64 20.51
N LEU A 179 30.42 0.39 20.97
CA LEU A 179 31.62 -0.13 21.63
C LEU A 179 32.79 -0.03 20.64
N ASP A 180 33.41 1.14 20.62
CA ASP A 180 34.56 1.49 19.80
C ASP A 180 35.82 1.20 20.61
N GLY A 181 36.45 0.06 20.30
CA GLY A 181 37.77 -0.30 20.79
C GLY A 181 38.85 0.49 20.06
N GLY A 182 39.23 1.64 20.63
CA GLY A 182 40.63 2.04 20.78
C GLY A 182 41.43 2.59 19.58
N ASN A 183 41.75 3.88 19.71
CA ASN A 183 43.00 4.56 19.35
C ASN A 183 43.36 4.75 17.85
N HIS A 184 43.34 5.99 17.37
CA HIS A 184 44.56 6.81 17.28
C HIS A 184 44.31 8.27 16.82
N MET A 185 45.13 9.17 17.38
CA MET A 185 45.25 10.63 17.19
C MET A 185 45.74 11.07 15.81
N ASN A 186 45.20 12.21 15.31
CA ASN A 186 45.86 13.39 14.69
C ASN A 186 44.79 14.18 13.88
N SER A 187 44.45 15.44 14.19
CA SER A 187 45.15 16.74 14.07
C SER A 187 45.31 17.25 12.63
N ASP A 188 44.71 18.43 12.40
CA ASP A 188 45.09 19.55 11.51
C ASP A 188 44.47 19.74 10.09
N ARG A 189 43.73 20.87 9.99
CA ARG A 189 43.57 21.86 8.87
C ARG A 189 42.79 21.41 7.62
N SER A 190 41.97 22.19 6.89
CA SER A 190 41.88 23.63 6.54
C SER A 190 40.46 24.01 6.05
N PRO A 191 40.12 25.31 5.87
CA PRO A 191 38.84 25.79 5.32
C PRO A 191 38.90 26.17 3.82
N LEU A 192 37.70 26.38 3.24
CA LEU A 192 37.35 27.05 1.96
C LEU A 192 37.22 26.18 0.70
N ALA A 193 36.02 26.12 0.13
CA ALA A 193 35.72 26.58 -1.23
C ALA A 193 34.23 26.34 -1.58
N GLY A 194 33.52 27.42 -1.90
CA GLY A 194 32.12 27.40 -2.32
C GLY A 194 31.87 26.64 -3.62
N ARG A 195 30.65 26.13 -3.78
CA ARG A 195 30.17 25.57 -5.05
C ARG A 195 28.74 26.05 -5.33
N ASN A 196 28.62 26.68 -6.49
CA ASN A 196 27.45 27.29 -7.11
C ASN A 196 26.24 26.34 -7.20
N THR A 197 25.12 26.71 -6.59
CA THR A 197 23.80 26.11 -6.79
C THR A 197 22.98 26.94 -7.77
N LYS A 198 23.22 26.78 -9.07
CA LYS A 198 22.34 27.30 -10.14
C LYS A 198 22.43 26.36 -11.34
N SER A 199 21.43 25.51 -11.58
CA SER A 199 21.08 24.95 -12.92
C SER A 199 20.06 23.79 -12.94
N VAL A 200 19.23 23.56 -11.91
CA VAL A 200 18.17 22.51 -11.99
C VAL A 200 16.77 23.09 -11.73
N GLN A 201 16.42 24.18 -12.43
CA GLN A 201 15.04 24.67 -12.49
C GLN A 201 14.53 24.90 -13.93
N GLN A 202 15.27 24.51 -14.96
CA GLN A 202 14.95 24.89 -16.34
C GLN A 202 14.37 23.78 -17.24
N GLN A 203 13.98 22.61 -16.69
CA GLN A 203 13.49 21.49 -17.51
C GLN A 203 12.02 21.08 -17.29
N GLN A 204 11.23 21.78 -16.47
CA GLN A 204 9.80 21.45 -16.30
C GLN A 204 8.83 22.30 -17.14
N ALA A 205 9.30 23.12 -18.07
CA ALA A 205 8.43 24.01 -18.86
C ALA A 205 8.07 23.50 -20.27
N ILE A 206 8.39 22.26 -20.64
CA ILE A 206 8.07 21.75 -21.98
C ILE A 206 7.49 20.34 -21.88
N LYS A 207 6.17 20.26 -21.70
CA LYS A 207 5.26 19.32 -22.38
C LYS A 207 3.84 19.59 -21.87
N CYS A 208 3.14 20.41 -22.66
CA CYS A 208 1.69 20.42 -22.76
C CYS A 208 1.20 19.05 -23.25
#